data_AF-A0A8T6V3N7-F1
#
_entry.id   AF-A0A8T6V3N7-F1
#
_cell.length_a   1.000
_cell.length_b   1.000
_cell.length_c   1.000
_cell.angle_alpha   90.00
_cell.angle_beta   90.00
_cell.angle_gamma   90.00
#
_symmetry.space_group_name_H-M   'P 1'
#
loop_
_entity.id
_entity.type
_entity.pdbx_description
1 polymer ?
#
loop_
_entity_poly.entity_id
_entity_poly.type
_entity_poly.pdbx_seq_one_letter_code
_entity_poly.pdbx_strand_id
1 'polypeptide(L)'
;MAALALSKTGNLELSKKIWKYIYTTSTIEARKNHALQNLKEVETKEIENILISALDKYYKDKNKLPKNIEELVVSGYIKSVPPDPSGGKFVILYDTRTIVSTTLSEKEYKIAVALLNARSRKFNKIYGRNAENLSELKKFVDKSPINKYPENPYGRKFVYDPVTGLVE
;
A
#
# COMPACT_ATOMS: atom_id res chain seq x y z
N MET A 1 -3.62 -17.05 5.27
CA MET A 1 -2.97 -16.72 3.99
C MET A 1 -3.95 -16.41 2.85
N ALA A 2 -5.18 -16.96 2.84
CA ALA A 2 -6.19 -16.62 1.82
C ALA A 2 -6.71 -15.16 1.86
N ALA A 3 -7.02 -14.62 3.06
CA ALA A 3 -7.55 -13.25 3.18
C ALA A 3 -6.56 -12.15 2.75
N LEU A 4 -5.25 -12.36 2.99
CA LEU A 4 -4.17 -11.49 2.53
C LEU A 4 -4.02 -11.53 1.00
N ALA A 5 -4.12 -12.73 0.40
CA ALA A 5 -4.09 -12.88 -1.04
C ALA A 5 -5.30 -12.16 -1.70
N LEU A 6 -6.49 -12.27 -1.11
CA LEU A 6 -7.71 -11.63 -1.62
C LEU A 6 -7.70 -10.10 -1.50
N SER A 7 -7.15 -9.57 -0.41
CA SER A 7 -6.90 -8.12 -0.29
C SER A 7 -5.94 -7.63 -1.37
N LYS A 8 -4.91 -8.42 -1.69
CA LYS A 8 -3.97 -8.12 -2.78
C LYS A 8 -4.59 -8.24 -4.18
N THR A 9 -5.60 -9.10 -4.38
CA THR A 9 -6.33 -9.22 -5.66
C THR A 9 -7.49 -8.24 -5.78
N GLY A 10 -7.66 -7.31 -4.84
CA GLY A 10 -8.69 -6.26 -4.89
C GLY A 10 -10.08 -6.66 -4.38
N ASN A 11 -10.28 -7.89 -3.88
CA ASN A 11 -11.56 -8.30 -3.31
C ASN A 11 -11.64 -7.95 -1.82
N LEU A 12 -11.76 -6.65 -1.54
CA LEU A 12 -11.81 -6.11 -0.18
C LEU A 12 -13.01 -6.64 0.60
N GLU A 13 -14.18 -6.79 -0.05
CA GLU A 13 -15.40 -7.28 0.59
C GLU A 13 -15.22 -8.71 1.11
N LEU A 14 -14.68 -9.62 0.29
CA LEU A 14 -14.43 -10.99 0.71
C LEU A 14 -13.34 -11.05 1.79
N SER A 15 -12.29 -10.22 1.66
CA SER A 15 -11.26 -10.11 2.70
C SER A 15 -11.87 -9.69 4.03
N LYS A 16 -12.74 -8.68 4.04
CA LYS A 16 -13.49 -8.20 5.22
C LYS A 16 -14.33 -9.30 5.83
N LYS A 17 -15.06 -10.08 5.02
CA LYS A 17 -15.87 -11.22 5.50
C LYS A 17 -14.99 -12.27 6.20
N ILE A 18 -13.85 -12.64 5.61
CA ILE A 18 -12.95 -13.63 6.20
C ILE A 18 -12.36 -13.13 7.52
N TRP A 19 -11.90 -11.86 7.57
CA TRP A 19 -11.34 -11.32 8.81
C TRP A 19 -12.39 -11.16 9.92
N LYS A 20 -13.62 -10.74 9.58
CA LYS A 20 -14.74 -10.74 10.53
C LYS A 20 -14.99 -12.13 11.07
N TYR A 21 -15.03 -13.14 10.21
CA TYR A 21 -15.20 -14.53 10.63
C TYR A 21 -14.08 -14.99 11.58
N ILE A 22 -12.80 -14.73 11.26
CA ILE A 22 -11.67 -15.09 12.13
C ILE A 22 -11.77 -14.38 13.48
N TYR A 23 -12.14 -13.09 13.49
CA TYR A 23 -12.29 -12.30 14.71
C TYR A 23 -13.39 -12.86 15.63
N THR A 24 -14.56 -13.21 15.06
CA THR A 24 -15.71 -13.69 15.85
C THR A 24 -15.58 -15.14 16.30
N THR A 25 -14.94 -16.00 15.50
CA THR A 25 -14.86 -17.45 15.78
C THR A 25 -13.60 -17.88 16.52
N SER A 26 -12.51 -17.11 16.45
CA SER A 26 -11.28 -17.47 17.13
C SER A 26 -11.43 -17.30 18.64
N THR A 27 -10.97 -18.27 19.42
CA THR A 27 -10.82 -18.15 20.88
C THR A 27 -9.43 -17.66 21.29
N ILE A 28 -8.47 -17.65 20.36
CA ILE A 28 -7.08 -17.24 20.59
C ILE A 28 -6.98 -15.72 20.43
N GLU A 29 -6.59 -15.03 21.50
CA GLU A 29 -6.51 -13.57 21.56
C GLU A 29 -5.55 -12.98 20.52
N ALA A 30 -4.38 -13.60 20.32
CA ALA A 30 -3.44 -13.18 19.29
C ALA A 30 -4.05 -13.22 17.87
N ARG A 31 -4.90 -14.22 17.58
CA ARG A 31 -5.59 -14.32 16.28
C ARG A 31 -6.71 -13.30 16.16
N LYS A 32 -7.44 -13.00 17.24
CA LYS A 32 -8.43 -11.91 17.26
C LYS A 32 -7.77 -10.57 16.99
N ASN A 33 -6.69 -10.26 17.70
CA ASN A 33 -5.94 -9.01 17.51
C ASN A 33 -5.38 -8.91 16.09
N HIS A 34 -4.83 -9.99 15.55
CA HIS A 34 -4.38 -10.00 14.16
C HIS A 34 -5.54 -9.78 13.18
N ALA A 35 -6.70 -10.42 13.37
CA ALA A 35 -7.87 -10.20 12.54
C ALA A 35 -8.40 -8.76 12.63
N LEU A 36 -8.41 -8.17 13.83
CA LEU A 36 -8.81 -6.79 14.06
C LEU A 36 -7.89 -5.80 13.34
N GLN A 37 -6.57 -5.99 13.38
CA GLN A 37 -5.62 -5.16 12.64
C GLN A 37 -5.86 -5.25 11.13
N ASN A 38 -6.09 -6.46 10.60
CA ASN A 38 -6.38 -6.63 9.18
C ASN A 38 -7.74 -6.02 8.78
N LEU A 39 -8.75 -6.03 9.67
CA LEU A 39 -10.01 -5.34 9.42
C LEU A 39 -9.81 -3.83 9.29
N LYS A 40 -9.00 -3.23 10.17
CA LYS A 40 -8.65 -1.81 10.06
C LYS A 40 -7.97 -1.49 8.74
N GLU A 41 -7.03 -2.33 8.30
CA GLU A 41 -6.35 -2.13 7.00
C GLU A 41 -7.32 -2.24 5.82
N VAL A 42 -8.25 -3.20 5.84
CA VAL A 42 -9.28 -3.33 4.79
C VAL A 42 -10.20 -2.10 4.79
N GLU A 43 -10.62 -1.62 5.96
CA GLU A 43 -11.46 -0.42 6.09
C GLU A 43 -10.72 0.85 5.64
N THR A 44 -9.43 0.99 5.97
CA THR A 44 -8.58 2.08 5.46
C THR A 44 -8.57 2.08 3.92
N LYS A 45 -8.38 0.92 3.27
CA LYS A 45 -8.39 0.80 1.80
C LYS A 45 -9.76 1.10 1.19
N GLU A 46 -10.85 0.71 1.85
CA GLU A 46 -12.20 1.10 1.42
C GLU A 46 -12.37 2.62 1.45
N ILE A 47 -11.87 3.29 2.49
CA ILE A 47 -11.90 4.75 2.60
C ILE A 47 -11.02 5.41 1.53
N GLU A 48 -9.81 4.90 1.27
CA GLU A 48 -8.97 5.38 0.17
C GLU A 48 -9.73 5.37 -1.16
N ASN A 49 -10.39 4.26 -1.50
CA ASN A 49 -11.16 4.15 -2.74
C ASN A 49 -12.32 5.17 -2.84
N ILE A 50 -13.00 5.44 -1.72
CA ILE A 50 -14.05 6.46 -1.65
C ILE A 50 -13.46 7.86 -1.88
N LEU A 51 -12.35 8.17 -1.21
CA LEU A 51 -11.68 9.45 -1.33
C LEU A 51 -11.09 9.68 -2.74
N ILE A 52 -10.49 8.64 -3.34
CA ILE A 52 -10.02 8.67 -4.74
C ILE A 52 -11.18 8.96 -5.69
N SER A 53 -12.34 8.31 -5.49
CA SER A 53 -13.54 8.56 -6.30
C SER A 53 -14.04 10.00 -6.16
N ALA A 54 -13.93 10.60 -4.96
CA ALA A 54 -14.27 12.00 -4.74
C ALA A 54 -13.25 12.95 -5.39
N LEU A 55 -11.95 12.65 -5.28
CA LEU A 55 -10.88 13.37 -5.95
C LEU A 55 -11.07 13.36 -7.47
N ASP A 56 -11.47 12.23 -8.04
CA ASP A 56 -11.71 12.10 -9.46
C ASP A 56 -12.89 12.93 -9.95
N LYS A 57 -13.96 13.00 -9.17
CA LYS A 57 -15.09 13.90 -9.45
C LYS A 57 -14.66 15.36 -9.37
N TYR A 58 -13.94 15.74 -8.32
CA TYR A 58 -13.41 17.10 -8.16
C TYR A 58 -12.56 17.50 -9.38
N TYR A 59 -11.63 16.64 -9.80
CA TYR A 59 -10.77 16.94 -10.93
C TYR A 59 -11.56 17.04 -12.24
N LYS A 60 -12.55 16.15 -12.47
CA LYS A 60 -13.40 16.21 -13.67
C LYS A 60 -14.17 17.53 -13.76
N ASP A 61 -14.66 18.03 -12.64
CA ASP A 61 -15.48 19.25 -12.61
C ASP A 61 -14.65 20.54 -12.63
N LYS A 62 -13.49 20.54 -11.97
CA LYS A 62 -12.65 21.74 -11.77
C LYS A 62 -11.44 21.81 -12.69
N ASN A 63 -11.12 20.71 -13.38
CA ASN A 63 -9.93 20.51 -14.21
C ASN A 63 -8.61 20.86 -13.48
N LYS A 64 -8.59 20.67 -12.15
CA LYS A 64 -7.43 20.89 -11.28
C LYS A 64 -7.50 19.94 -10.09
N LEU A 65 -6.36 19.69 -9.45
CA LEU A 65 -6.32 18.96 -8.18
C LEU A 65 -6.59 19.91 -7.01
N PRO A 66 -7.26 19.44 -5.95
CA PRO A 66 -7.41 20.21 -4.72
C PRO A 66 -6.05 20.34 -4.02
N LYS A 67 -5.85 21.44 -3.27
CA LYS A 67 -4.61 21.72 -2.53
C LYS A 67 -4.39 20.78 -1.34
N ASN A 68 -5.47 20.20 -0.83
CA ASN A 68 -5.48 19.26 0.28
C ASN A 68 -6.83 18.52 0.29
N ILE A 69 -6.97 17.55 1.18
CA ILE A 69 -8.21 16.77 1.28
C ILE A 69 -9.36 17.62 1.80
N GLU A 70 -9.09 18.62 2.63
CA GLU A 70 -10.10 19.52 3.20
C GLU A 70 -10.85 20.29 2.11
N GLU A 71 -10.20 20.61 0.99
CA GLU A 71 -10.86 21.27 -0.15
C GLU A 71 -11.95 20.38 -0.80
N LEU A 72 -11.84 19.05 -0.71
CA LEU A 72 -12.92 18.14 -1.12
C LEU A 72 -14.15 18.28 -0.22
N VAL A 73 -13.96 18.59 1.06
CA VAL A 73 -15.05 18.86 2.01
C VAL A 73 -15.69 20.20 1.69
N VAL A 74 -14.87 21.26 1.60
CA VAL A 74 -15.34 22.63 1.31
C VAL A 74 -16.10 22.70 -0.01
N SER A 75 -15.67 21.94 -1.01
CA SER A 75 -16.31 21.89 -2.32
C SER A 75 -17.48 20.91 -2.40
N GLY A 76 -17.84 20.25 -1.29
CA GLY A 76 -19.03 19.39 -1.19
C GLY A 76 -18.90 17.99 -1.80
N TYR A 77 -17.70 17.53 -2.17
CA TYR A 77 -17.48 16.19 -2.73
C TYR A 77 -17.51 15.09 -1.65
N ILE A 78 -17.21 15.46 -0.40
CA ILE A 78 -17.33 14.62 0.78
C ILE A 78 -17.91 15.45 1.93
N LYS A 79 -18.62 14.80 2.87
CA LYS A 79 -19.23 15.49 4.02
C LYS A 79 -18.19 15.90 5.06
N SER A 80 -17.18 15.06 5.26
CA SER A 80 -16.06 15.25 6.16
C SER A 80 -14.94 14.29 5.76
N VAL A 81 -13.72 14.54 6.22
CA VAL A 81 -12.61 13.60 6.07
C VAL A 81 -12.80 12.46 7.08
N PRO A 82 -13.00 11.21 6.64
CA PRO A 82 -13.12 10.09 7.56
C PRO A 82 -11.82 9.90 8.37
N PRO A 83 -11.89 9.49 9.64
CA PRO A 83 -10.70 9.09 10.38
C PRO A 83 -10.07 7.86 9.73
N ASP A 84 -8.74 7.77 9.74
CA ASP A 84 -8.04 6.56 9.28
C ASP A 84 -8.13 5.46 10.36
N PRO A 85 -8.78 4.30 10.08
CA PRO A 85 -8.86 3.18 11.01
C PRO A 85 -7.50 2.64 11.47
N SER A 86 -6.46 2.84 10.66
CA SER A 86 -5.07 2.46 10.96
C SER A 86 -4.34 3.51 11.82
N GLY A 87 -4.98 4.63 12.13
CA GLY A 87 -4.44 5.67 13.03
C GLY A 87 -3.61 6.76 12.34
N GLY A 88 -3.58 6.80 11.01
CA GLY A 88 -2.87 7.81 10.22
C GLY A 88 -3.75 8.97 9.77
N LYS A 89 -3.34 9.57 8.66
CA LYS A 89 -4.12 10.57 7.92
C LYS A 89 -4.12 10.21 6.44
N PHE A 90 -5.12 10.72 5.72
CA PHE A 90 -5.15 10.61 4.27
C PHE A 90 -4.38 11.78 3.66
N VAL A 91 -3.61 11.52 2.60
CA VAL A 91 -2.87 12.54 1.85
C VAL A 91 -3.04 12.33 0.35
N ILE A 92 -3.06 13.42 -0.40
CA ILE A 92 -3.09 13.38 -1.86
C ILE A 92 -1.68 13.20 -2.38
N LEU A 93 -1.47 12.20 -3.25
CA LEU A 93 -0.27 12.08 -4.05
C LEU A 93 -0.53 12.72 -5.41
N TYR A 94 0.06 13.90 -5.62
CA TYR A 94 -0.16 14.68 -6.85
C TYR A 94 0.36 13.97 -8.10
N ASP A 95 1.50 13.30 -8.00
CA ASP A 95 2.16 12.62 -9.13
C ASP A 95 1.29 11.50 -9.72
N THR A 96 0.57 10.77 -8.86
CA THR A 96 -0.26 9.64 -9.24
C THR A 96 -1.76 9.95 -9.20
N ARG A 97 -2.14 11.17 -8.78
CA ARG A 97 -3.54 11.59 -8.58
C ARG A 97 -4.31 10.55 -7.75
N THR A 98 -3.78 10.20 -6.60
CA THR A 98 -4.44 9.25 -5.70
C THR A 98 -4.44 9.77 -4.26
N ILE A 99 -5.18 9.09 -3.40
CA ILE A 99 -5.20 9.36 -1.96
C ILE A 99 -4.76 8.11 -1.24
N VAL A 100 -3.82 8.28 -0.30
CA VAL A 100 -3.27 7.17 0.49
C VAL A 100 -3.30 7.52 1.98
N SER A 101 -3.43 6.48 2.82
CA SER A 101 -3.16 6.55 4.25
C SER A 101 -1.66 6.62 4.49
N THR A 102 -1.22 7.55 5.33
CA THR A 102 0.18 7.68 5.74
C THR A 102 0.68 6.41 6.45
N THR A 103 -0.13 5.85 7.34
CA THR A 103 0.25 4.69 8.15
C THR A 103 0.30 3.42 7.32
N LEU A 104 -0.70 3.20 6.47
CA LEU A 104 -0.72 2.05 5.58
C LEU A 104 0.45 2.12 4.58
N SER A 105 0.66 3.30 3.98
CA SER A 105 1.77 3.51 3.03
C SER A 105 3.13 3.29 3.67
N GLU A 106 3.35 3.77 4.90
CA GLU A 106 4.62 3.57 5.61
C GLU A 106 4.86 2.08 5.89
N LYS A 107 3.81 1.36 6.30
CA LYS A 107 3.87 -0.09 6.52
C LYS A 107 4.19 -0.83 5.21
N GLU A 108 3.48 -0.53 4.13
CA GLU A 108 3.69 -1.14 2.81
C GLU A 108 5.08 -0.83 2.26
N TYR A 109 5.58 0.38 2.47
CA TYR A 109 6.92 0.81 2.10
C TYR A 109 8.00 -0.01 2.82
N LYS A 110 7.90 -0.15 4.15
CA LYS A 110 8.84 -0.97 4.95
C LYS A 110 8.85 -2.43 4.47
N ILE A 111 7.68 -3.00 4.16
CA ILE A 111 7.57 -4.37 3.63
C ILE A 111 8.22 -4.47 2.24
N ALA A 112 7.98 -3.50 1.36
CA ALA A 112 8.55 -3.46 0.03
C ALA A 112 10.09 -3.37 0.07
N VAL A 113 10.63 -2.45 0.88
CA VAL A 113 12.07 -2.29 1.10
C VAL A 113 12.69 -3.57 1.66
N ALA A 114 12.09 -4.17 2.69
CA ALA A 114 12.58 -5.42 3.26
C ALA A 114 12.61 -6.57 2.23
N LEU A 115 11.56 -6.67 1.40
CA LEU A 115 11.51 -7.64 0.31
C LEU A 115 12.60 -7.39 -0.72
N LEU A 116 12.77 -6.14 -1.18
CA LEU A 116 13.77 -5.78 -2.17
C LEU A 116 15.19 -6.01 -1.66
N ASN A 117 15.46 -5.68 -0.40
CA ASN A 117 16.74 -5.98 0.25
C ASN A 117 17.00 -7.49 0.36
N ALA A 118 15.99 -8.29 0.70
CA ALA A 118 16.13 -9.75 0.67
C ALA A 118 16.43 -10.29 -0.75
N ARG A 119 15.85 -9.66 -1.79
CA ARG A 119 16.10 -10.02 -3.19
C ARG A 119 17.49 -9.60 -3.66
N SER A 120 17.94 -8.43 -3.25
CA SER A 120 19.29 -7.94 -3.53
C SER A 120 20.34 -8.86 -2.92
N ARG A 121 20.17 -9.26 -1.64
CA ARG A 121 21.04 -10.27 -1.00
C ARG A 121 21.05 -11.60 -1.75
N LYS A 122 19.88 -12.05 -2.22
CA LYS A 122 19.78 -13.27 -3.03
C LYS A 122 20.48 -13.13 -4.38
N PHE A 123 20.36 -11.97 -5.04
CA PHE A 123 21.07 -11.65 -6.27
C PHE A 123 22.58 -11.75 -6.04
N ASN A 124 23.10 -11.08 -5.00
CA ASN A 124 24.52 -11.12 -4.65
C ASN A 124 25.01 -12.56 -4.41
N LYS A 125 24.24 -13.36 -3.66
CA LYS A 125 24.56 -14.78 -3.43
C LYS A 125 24.66 -15.62 -4.71
N ILE A 126 23.89 -15.29 -5.75
CA ILE A 126 23.86 -16.04 -7.02
C ILE A 126 24.95 -15.57 -7.98
N TYR A 127 25.13 -14.26 -8.10
CA TYR A 127 26.00 -13.65 -9.11
C TYR A 127 27.38 -13.23 -8.57
N GLY A 128 27.61 -13.32 -7.26
CA GLY A 128 28.85 -12.89 -6.61
C GLY A 128 29.08 -11.37 -6.63
N ARG A 129 28.08 -10.58 -7.05
CA ARG A 129 28.12 -9.11 -7.11
C ARG A 129 26.76 -8.51 -6.82
N ASN A 130 26.73 -7.24 -6.42
CA ASN A 130 25.48 -6.48 -6.35
C ASN A 130 24.93 -6.18 -7.76
N ALA A 131 23.64 -5.87 -7.82
CA ALA A 131 23.07 -5.35 -9.05
C ALA A 131 23.67 -3.96 -9.35
N GLU A 132 23.83 -3.62 -10.61
CA GLU A 132 24.40 -2.33 -11.01
C GLU A 132 23.42 -1.17 -10.78
N ASN A 133 22.12 -1.47 -10.81
CA ASN A 133 21.06 -0.49 -10.65
C ASN A 133 19.72 -1.17 -10.33
N LEU A 134 18.73 -0.34 -10.00
CA LEU A 134 17.37 -0.75 -9.71
C LEU A 134 16.72 -1.54 -10.88
N SER A 135 17.07 -1.22 -12.12
CA SER A 135 16.49 -1.90 -13.29
C SER A 135 16.98 -3.34 -13.42
N GLU A 136 18.26 -3.60 -13.14
CA GLU A 136 18.79 -4.97 -13.11
C GLU A 136 18.15 -5.77 -11.96
N LEU A 137 18.08 -5.18 -10.77
CA LEU A 137 17.41 -5.82 -9.63
C LEU A 137 15.94 -6.11 -9.95
N LYS A 138 15.23 -5.18 -10.59
CA LYS A 138 13.84 -5.38 -11.03
C LYS A 138 13.70 -6.57 -11.97
N LYS A 139 14.54 -6.67 -13.00
CA LYS A 139 14.55 -7.83 -13.92
C LYS A 139 14.76 -9.14 -13.16
N PHE A 140 15.61 -9.16 -12.13
CA PHE A 140 15.82 -10.35 -11.31
C PHE A 140 14.59 -10.71 -10.46
N VAL A 141 13.93 -9.71 -9.86
CA VAL A 141 12.71 -9.95 -9.07
C VAL A 141 11.60 -10.49 -9.97
N ASP A 142 11.36 -9.85 -11.12
CA ASP A 142 10.27 -10.20 -12.04
C ASP A 142 10.47 -11.56 -12.73
N LYS A 143 11.69 -12.12 -12.75
CA LYS A 143 11.93 -13.51 -13.17
C LYS A 143 11.31 -14.55 -12.22
N SER A 144 10.94 -14.15 -10.99
CA SER A 144 10.32 -15.06 -10.03
C SER A 144 8.81 -15.19 -10.30
N PRO A 145 8.29 -16.40 -10.55
CA PRO A 145 6.86 -16.59 -10.78
C PRO A 145 6.00 -16.28 -9.54
N ILE A 146 6.63 -16.21 -8.37
CA ILE A 146 5.97 -16.01 -7.07
C ILE A 146 6.03 -14.54 -6.64
N ASN A 147 6.98 -13.74 -7.15
CA ASN A 147 7.23 -12.40 -6.64
C ASN A 147 7.32 -11.41 -7.80
N LYS A 148 6.40 -10.45 -7.81
CA LYS A 148 6.47 -9.27 -8.66
C LYS A 148 7.25 -8.17 -7.95
N TYR A 149 7.97 -7.35 -8.71
CA TYR A 149 8.57 -6.14 -8.16
C TYR A 149 7.49 -5.25 -7.52
N PRO A 150 7.61 -4.89 -6.22
CA PRO A 150 6.62 -4.08 -5.53
C PRO A 150 6.62 -2.64 -6.07
N GLU A 151 5.45 -2.01 -6.06
CA GLU A 151 5.32 -0.58 -6.31
C GLU A 151 5.61 0.19 -5.01
N ASN A 152 6.12 1.41 -5.12
CA ASN A 152 6.28 2.28 -3.97
C ASN A 152 4.91 2.88 -3.64
N PRO A 153 4.40 2.74 -2.40
CA PRO A 153 3.06 3.22 -2.04
C PRO A 153 2.92 4.75 -2.15
N TYR A 154 4.04 5.50 -2.17
CA TYR A 154 4.05 6.94 -2.40
C TYR A 154 4.15 7.32 -3.89
N GLY A 155 4.08 6.36 -4.82
CA GLY A 155 4.13 6.62 -6.27
C GLY A 155 5.51 7.00 -6.81
N ARG A 156 6.54 6.97 -5.98
CA ARG A 156 7.93 7.34 -6.33
C ARG A 156 8.75 6.13 -6.75
N LYS A 157 9.93 6.34 -7.33
CA LYS A 157 10.90 5.25 -7.53
C LYS A 157 11.65 5.00 -6.21
N PHE A 158 11.95 3.73 -5.94
CA PHE A 158 12.90 3.38 -4.87
C PHE A 158 14.30 3.87 -5.22
N VAL A 159 15.07 4.23 -4.20
CA VAL A 159 16.49 4.53 -4.29
C VAL A 159 17.25 3.23 -4.08
N TYR A 160 18.31 3.02 -4.86
CA TYR A 160 19.15 1.84 -4.73
C TYR A 160 20.61 2.26 -4.76
N ASP A 161 21.38 1.77 -3.81
CA ASP A 161 22.81 1.94 -3.76
C ASP A 161 23.50 0.67 -4.30
N PRO A 162 24.17 0.73 -5.47
CA PRO A 162 24.90 -0.40 -6.03
C PRO A 162 26.10 -0.86 -5.17
N VAL A 163 26.67 0.05 -4.38
CA VAL A 163 27.85 -0.23 -3.55
C VAL A 163 27.45 -1.11 -2.38
N THR A 164 26.44 -0.69 -1.61
CA THR A 164 25.94 -1.47 -0.47
C THR A 164 24.97 -2.58 -0.88
N GLY A 165 24.36 -2.46 -2.07
CA GLY A 165 23.30 -3.34 -2.54
C GLY A 165 21.98 -3.15 -1.79
N LEU A 166 21.79 -2.02 -1.09
CA LEU A 166 20.58 -1.73 -0.32
C LEU A 166 19.61 -0.85 -1.12
N VAL A 167 18.33 -1.11 -0.88
CA VAL A 167 17.21 -0.31 -1.36
C VAL A 167 16.69 0.54 -0.20
N GLU A 168 16.46 1.81 -0.51
CA GLU A 168 15.79 2.82 0.32
C GLU A 168 14.52 3.30 -0.37
#